data_AF-A0A6B2V0J1-F1
#
_entry.id   AF-A0A6B2V0J1-F1
#
_cell.length_a   1.000
_cell.length_b   1.000
_cell.length_c   1.000
_cell.angle_alpha   90.00
_cell.angle_beta   90.00
_cell.angle_gamma   90.00
#
_symmetry.space_group_name_H-M   'P 1'
#
loop_
_entity.id
_entity.type
_entity.pdbx_description
1 polymer ?
#
loop_
_entity_poly.entity_id
_entity_poly.type
_entity_poly.pdbx_seq_one_letter_code
_entity_poly.pdbx_strand_id
1 'polypeptide(L)'
;MAAKKDPAARRAREAARRSAAAERIGPQPVRTPRPRTLYAMRPPGTYYEDWHTPKGDNDQIIRKIAEEFGPDSGEAKTMRLMLDYREMYGPNVPFAAAGHLDVILDHTELAATITEPLGCPPDDARQTLHSLHAQGLLLVADGGSLWTTVPPGTPLSAPGGGWSFVEKKVDAPTD
;
A
#
# COMPACT_ATOMS: atom_id res chain seq x y z
N MET A 1 48.74 31.51 15.66
CA MET A 1 48.43 30.09 15.39
C MET A 1 47.14 29.72 16.12
N ALA A 2 46.08 29.31 15.40
CA ALA A 2 44.79 29.01 16.00
C ALA A 2 44.76 27.59 16.61
N ALA A 3 44.41 27.47 17.89
CA ALA A 3 44.32 26.20 18.60
C ALA A 3 43.27 25.30 17.94
N LYS A 4 43.69 24.12 17.45
CA LYS A 4 42.81 23.07 16.93
C LYS A 4 41.85 22.66 18.05
N LYS A 5 40.55 22.97 17.91
CA LYS A 5 39.49 22.49 18.81
C LYS A 5 39.50 20.96 18.82
N ASP A 6 39.75 20.41 20.00
CA ASP A 6 39.77 18.96 20.24
C ASP A 6 38.40 18.32 19.90
N PRO A 7 38.34 17.43 18.89
CA PRO A 7 37.12 16.73 18.51
C PRO A 7 36.54 15.86 19.64
N ALA A 8 37.38 15.32 20.53
CA ALA A 8 36.95 14.49 21.65
C ALA A 8 36.19 15.31 22.69
N ALA A 9 36.69 16.51 23.01
CA ALA A 9 36.02 17.45 23.91
C ALA A 9 34.64 17.90 23.36
N ARG A 10 34.52 18.03 22.02
CA ARG A 10 33.23 18.34 21.38
C ARG A 10 32.22 17.19 21.52
N ARG A 11 32.66 15.95 21.25
CA ARG A 11 31.81 14.75 21.37
C ARG A 11 31.36 14.52 22.81
N ALA A 12 32.23 14.73 23.79
CA ALA A 12 31.89 14.59 25.21
C ALA A 12 30.82 15.60 25.64
N ARG A 13 30.92 16.87 25.20
CA ARG A 13 29.90 17.89 25.48
C ARG A 13 28.56 17.59 24.81
N GLU A 14 28.58 17.03 23.60
CA GLU A 14 27.36 16.65 22.89
C GLU A 14 26.68 15.43 23.53
N ALA A 15 27.47 14.44 23.96
CA ALA A 15 26.98 13.29 24.71
C ALA A 15 26.34 13.70 26.06
N ALA A 16 26.99 14.59 26.80
CA ALA A 16 26.46 15.13 28.06
C ALA A 16 25.18 15.95 27.86
N ARG A 17 25.07 16.69 26.76
CA ARG A 17 23.83 17.39 26.40
C ARG A 17 22.70 16.43 26.06
N ARG A 18 22.99 15.33 25.36
CA ARG A 18 21.99 14.30 25.02
C ARG A 18 21.54 13.52 26.25
N SER A 19 22.44 13.19 27.18
CA SER A 19 22.06 12.50 28.43
C SER A 19 21.19 13.40 29.31
N ALA A 20 21.57 14.68 29.49
CA ALA A 20 20.78 15.64 30.26
C ALA A 20 19.42 15.94 29.62
N ALA A 21 19.31 15.88 28.29
CA ALA A 21 18.02 15.98 27.60
C ALA A 21 17.16 14.73 27.76
N ALA A 22 17.77 13.54 27.72
CA ALA A 22 17.06 12.27 27.94
C ALA A 22 16.51 12.16 29.38
N GLU A 23 17.25 12.64 30.38
CA GLU A 23 16.79 12.68 31.78
C GLU A 23 15.61 13.63 31.99
N ARG A 24 15.51 14.72 31.21
CA ARG A 24 14.43 15.73 31.36
C ARG A 24 13.14 15.37 30.63
N ILE A 25 13.22 14.58 29.56
CA ILE A 25 12.09 14.32 28.66
C ILE A 25 11.35 13.02 29.00
N GLY A 26 11.96 12.13 29.81
CA GLY A 26 11.43 10.80 30.05
C GLY A 26 11.61 9.88 28.82
N PRO A 27 11.20 8.60 28.91
CA PRO A 27 11.32 7.67 27.79
C PRO A 27 10.63 8.26 26.56
N GLN A 28 11.31 8.25 25.41
CA GLN A 28 10.73 8.71 24.15
C GLN A 28 9.37 8.01 23.97
N PRO A 29 8.29 8.75 23.68
CA PRO A 29 7.03 8.11 23.33
C PRO A 29 7.31 7.14 22.18
N VAL A 30 6.95 5.87 22.38
CA VAL A 30 7.01 4.85 21.34
C VAL A 30 6.28 5.47 20.16
N ARG A 31 7.02 5.81 19.09
CA ARG A 31 6.41 6.36 17.89
C ARG A 31 5.33 5.38 17.48
N THR A 32 4.08 5.80 17.50
CA THR A 32 3.00 5.06 16.86
C THR A 32 3.49 4.71 15.46
N PRO A 33 3.51 3.43 15.07
CA PRO A 33 3.91 3.04 13.73
C PRO A 33 3.05 3.84 12.78
N ARG A 34 3.67 4.62 11.89
CA ARG A 34 2.91 5.29 10.84
C ARG A 34 2.13 4.21 10.09
N PRO A 35 0.84 4.43 9.74
CA PRO A 35 0.16 3.54 8.82
C PRO A 35 1.05 3.40 7.58
N ARG A 36 1.50 2.17 7.31
CA ARG A 36 2.35 1.87 6.17
C ARG A 36 1.44 1.63 4.99
N THR A 37 1.42 2.57 4.04
CA THR A 37 0.76 2.35 2.76
C THR A 37 1.48 1.23 2.01
N LEU A 38 0.79 0.55 1.09
CA LEU A 38 1.40 -0.48 0.23
C LEU A 38 2.69 0.02 -0.44
N TYR A 39 2.64 1.24 -1.00
CA TYR A 39 3.80 1.90 -1.59
C TYR A 39 5.00 2.00 -0.64
N ALA A 40 4.77 2.38 0.62
CA ALA A 40 5.83 2.50 1.61
C ALA A 40 6.44 1.16 2.02
N MET A 41 5.69 0.06 1.87
CA MET A 41 6.15 -1.30 2.18
C MET A 41 6.98 -1.92 1.07
N ARG A 42 6.94 -1.36 -0.15
CA ARG A 42 7.69 -1.84 -1.32
C ARG A 42 7.44 -3.35 -1.55
N PRO A 43 6.20 -3.74 -1.91
CA PRO A 43 5.92 -5.12 -2.24
C PRO A 43 6.82 -5.61 -3.38
N PRO A 44 7.23 -6.89 -3.34
CA PRO A 44 8.04 -7.46 -4.39
C PRO A 44 7.17 -7.80 -5.59
N GLY A 45 7.79 -7.77 -6.77
CA GLY A 45 7.21 -8.28 -8.00
C GLY A 45 6.90 -7.20 -9.04
N THR A 46 6.80 -7.64 -10.29
CA THR A 46 6.71 -6.81 -11.50
C THR A 46 5.46 -5.92 -11.50
N TYR A 47 4.35 -6.40 -10.94
CA TYR A 47 3.10 -5.65 -10.78
C TYR A 47 3.20 -4.42 -9.87
N TYR A 48 4.30 -4.26 -9.14
CA TYR A 48 4.55 -3.16 -8.21
C TYR A 48 5.76 -2.30 -8.56
N GLU A 49 6.30 -2.42 -9.78
CA GLU A 49 7.40 -1.58 -10.25
C GLU A 49 6.92 -0.16 -10.55
N ASP A 50 5.71 -0.03 -11.09
CA ASP A 50 5.12 1.24 -11.48
C ASP A 50 3.98 1.69 -10.56
N TRP A 51 4.06 2.96 -10.12
CA TRP A 51 3.10 3.58 -9.23
C TRP A 51 2.58 4.88 -9.82
N HIS A 52 1.27 4.93 -9.99
CA HIS A 52 0.61 6.12 -10.51
C HIS A 52 0.23 7.06 -9.37
N THR A 53 0.39 8.36 -9.64
CA THR A 53 0.02 9.43 -8.71
C THR A 53 -0.99 10.35 -9.41
N PRO A 54 -2.28 9.98 -9.49
CA PRO A 54 -3.30 10.86 -10.05
C PRO A 54 -3.32 12.19 -9.30
N LYS A 55 -3.09 13.29 -10.04
CA LYS A 55 -3.08 14.65 -9.48
C LYS A 55 -4.39 15.35 -9.81
N GLY A 56 -4.88 16.15 -8.87
CA GLY A 56 -6.06 16.98 -9.05
C GLY A 56 -7.20 16.60 -8.14
N ASP A 57 -8.28 17.34 -8.31
CA ASP A 57 -9.56 17.14 -7.65
C ASP A 57 -10.40 16.13 -8.44
N ASN A 58 -10.86 15.07 -7.77
CA ASN A 58 -11.53 13.94 -8.42
C ASN A 58 -12.79 14.40 -9.18
N ASP A 59 -13.60 15.27 -8.56
CA ASP A 59 -14.86 15.77 -9.14
C ASP A 59 -14.61 16.60 -10.41
N GLN A 60 -13.59 17.46 -10.39
CA GLN A 60 -13.21 18.24 -11.56
C GLN A 60 -12.70 17.36 -12.71
N ILE A 61 -11.95 16.30 -12.40
CA ILE A 61 -11.44 15.37 -13.42
C ILE A 61 -12.63 14.65 -14.08
N ILE A 62 -13.54 14.08 -13.28
CA ILE A 62 -14.71 13.37 -13.81
C ILE A 62 -15.60 14.29 -14.63
N ARG A 63 -15.84 15.52 -14.15
CA ARG A 63 -16.68 16.48 -14.90
C ARG A 63 -16.08 16.77 -16.27
N LYS A 64 -14.78 17.04 -16.37
CA LYS A 64 -14.11 17.32 -17.66
C LYS A 64 -14.21 16.15 -18.63
N ILE A 65 -13.99 14.93 -18.14
CA ILE A 65 -14.06 13.73 -18.98
C ILE A 65 -15.50 13.47 -19.42
N ALA A 66 -16.48 13.67 -18.54
CA ALA A 66 -17.89 13.56 -18.88
C ALA A 66 -18.33 14.62 -19.90
N GLU A 67 -17.81 15.85 -19.81
CA GLU A 67 -18.04 16.93 -20.79
C GLU A 67 -17.45 16.57 -22.17
N GLU A 68 -16.28 15.94 -22.21
CA GLU A 68 -15.56 15.65 -23.47
C GLU A 68 -16.00 14.34 -24.15
N PHE A 69 -16.17 13.27 -23.37
CA PHE A 69 -16.44 11.91 -23.87
C PHE A 69 -17.86 11.43 -23.59
N GLY A 70 -18.60 12.13 -22.73
CA GLY A 70 -19.91 11.71 -22.23
C GLY A 70 -19.80 10.94 -20.90
N PRO A 71 -20.82 11.04 -20.02
CA PRO A 71 -20.76 10.50 -18.65
C PRO A 71 -20.77 8.96 -18.57
N ASP A 72 -21.22 8.28 -19.62
CA ASP A 72 -21.32 6.81 -19.68
C ASP A 72 -20.29 6.17 -20.62
N SER A 73 -19.36 6.99 -21.14
CA SER A 73 -18.26 6.53 -21.99
C SER A 73 -17.33 5.56 -21.26
N GLY A 74 -16.61 4.74 -22.03
CA GLY A 74 -15.60 3.85 -21.47
C GLY A 74 -14.53 4.64 -20.72
N GLU A 75 -14.13 5.78 -21.26
CA GLU A 75 -13.15 6.72 -20.70
C GLU A 75 -13.61 7.27 -19.34
N ALA A 76 -14.87 7.69 -19.23
CA ALA A 76 -15.44 8.15 -17.97
C ALA A 76 -15.47 7.03 -16.92
N LYS A 77 -15.83 5.81 -17.31
CA LYS A 77 -15.84 4.63 -16.42
C LYS A 77 -14.42 4.26 -15.97
N THR A 78 -13.46 4.21 -16.88
CA THR A 78 -12.06 3.94 -16.56
C THR A 78 -11.48 4.99 -15.62
N MET A 79 -11.77 6.28 -15.85
CA MET A 79 -11.29 7.31 -14.93
C MET A 79 -11.93 7.19 -13.54
N ARG A 80 -13.24 6.92 -13.45
CA ARG A 80 -13.89 6.67 -12.15
C ARG A 80 -13.17 5.57 -11.38
N LEU A 81 -12.93 4.42 -12.04
CA LEU A 81 -12.18 3.31 -11.44
C LEU A 81 -10.79 3.73 -10.94
N MET A 82 -10.02 4.48 -11.75
CA MET A 82 -8.70 4.97 -11.36
C MET A 82 -8.74 5.91 -10.13
N LEU A 83 -9.81 6.70 -10.00
CA LEU A 83 -10.02 7.58 -8.86
C LEU A 83 -10.51 6.82 -7.63
N ASP A 84 -11.34 5.78 -7.79
CA ASP A 84 -11.77 4.90 -6.70
C ASP A 84 -10.58 4.18 -6.09
N TYR A 85 -9.62 3.73 -6.91
CA TYR A 85 -8.37 3.16 -6.38
C TYR A 85 -7.57 4.15 -5.53
N ARG A 86 -7.62 5.45 -5.83
CA ARG A 86 -6.92 6.46 -5.02
C ARG A 86 -7.47 6.51 -3.60
N GLU A 87 -8.77 6.27 -3.43
CA GLU A 87 -9.39 6.20 -2.09
C GLU A 87 -8.88 5.00 -1.30
N MET A 88 -8.66 3.86 -1.96
CA MET A 88 -8.22 2.61 -1.33
C MET A 88 -6.71 2.54 -1.08
N TYR A 89 -5.89 2.92 -2.06
CA TYR A 89 -4.42 2.80 -2.00
C TYR A 89 -3.74 4.09 -1.52
N GLY A 90 -4.48 5.19 -1.45
CA GLY A 90 -3.94 6.51 -1.19
C GLY A 90 -3.28 7.13 -2.44
N PRO A 91 -2.33 8.06 -2.26
CA PRO A 91 -1.82 8.88 -3.36
C PRO A 91 -0.95 8.12 -4.37
N ASN A 92 -0.46 6.92 -4.04
CA ASN A 92 0.35 6.11 -4.94
C ASN A 92 -0.39 4.80 -5.19
N VAL A 93 -0.88 4.61 -6.41
CA VAL A 93 -1.70 3.47 -6.79
C VAL A 93 -0.90 2.53 -7.70
N PRO A 94 -0.85 1.22 -7.42
CA PRO A 94 -0.22 0.25 -8.29
C PRO A 94 -1.25 -0.23 -9.33
N PHE A 95 -1.50 0.54 -10.39
CA PHE A 95 -2.59 0.21 -11.34
C PHE A 95 -2.45 -1.17 -11.99
N ALA A 96 -1.24 -1.63 -12.26
CA ALA A 96 -1.02 -2.99 -12.76
C ALA A 96 -1.55 -4.03 -11.77
N ALA A 97 -1.13 -3.97 -10.50
CA ALA A 97 -1.60 -4.90 -9.47
C ALA A 97 -3.09 -4.75 -9.15
N ALA A 98 -3.60 -3.52 -9.05
CA ALA A 98 -5.00 -3.25 -8.74
C ALA A 98 -5.93 -3.71 -9.87
N GLY A 99 -5.59 -3.40 -11.12
CA GLY A 99 -6.34 -3.86 -12.28
C GLY A 99 -6.28 -5.38 -12.43
N HIS A 100 -5.12 -6.00 -12.18
CA HIS A 100 -5.00 -7.46 -12.22
C HIS A 100 -5.81 -8.14 -11.12
N LEU A 101 -5.91 -7.53 -9.93
CA LEU A 101 -6.82 -7.99 -8.90
C LEU A 101 -8.27 -7.96 -9.40
N ASP A 102 -8.71 -6.88 -10.04
CA ASP A 102 -10.06 -6.82 -10.62
C ASP A 102 -10.30 -7.91 -11.66
N VAL A 103 -9.32 -8.20 -12.53
CA VAL A 103 -9.42 -9.32 -13.49
C VAL A 103 -9.60 -10.65 -12.74
N ILE A 104 -8.86 -10.89 -11.66
CA ILE A 104 -9.04 -12.09 -10.82
C ILE A 104 -10.45 -12.16 -10.25
N LEU A 105 -10.98 -11.04 -9.75
CA LEU A 105 -12.31 -11.00 -9.16
C LEU A 105 -13.43 -11.20 -10.18
N ASP A 106 -13.21 -10.77 -11.42
CA ASP A 106 -14.18 -10.94 -12.51
C ASP A 106 -14.19 -12.38 -13.07
N HIS A 107 -13.04 -13.07 -13.03
CA HIS A 107 -12.88 -14.40 -13.63
C HIS A 107 -12.93 -15.55 -12.63
N THR A 108 -13.04 -15.28 -11.33
CA THR A 108 -13.04 -16.31 -10.28
C THR A 108 -14.11 -16.08 -9.23
N GLU A 109 -14.51 -17.15 -8.54
CA GLU A 109 -15.49 -17.09 -7.45
C GLU A 109 -14.87 -16.58 -6.13
N LEU A 110 -13.67 -15.98 -6.16
CA LEU A 110 -12.96 -15.54 -4.96
C LEU A 110 -13.77 -14.53 -4.14
N ALA A 111 -14.39 -13.56 -4.83
CA ALA A 111 -15.24 -12.55 -4.19
C ALA A 111 -16.41 -13.22 -3.43
N ALA A 112 -17.11 -14.15 -4.09
CA ALA A 112 -18.22 -14.89 -3.50
C ALA A 112 -17.77 -15.80 -2.33
N THR A 113 -16.64 -16.49 -2.48
CA THR A 113 -16.08 -17.40 -1.47
C THR A 113 -15.73 -16.65 -0.18
N ILE A 114 -15.29 -15.39 -0.29
CA ILE A 114 -14.90 -14.57 0.87
C ILE A 114 -16.12 -13.92 1.52
N THR A 115 -17.14 -13.55 0.76
CA THR A 115 -18.33 -12.89 1.32
C THR A 115 -19.41 -13.82 1.81
N GLU A 116 -19.51 -15.06 1.30
CA GLU A 116 -20.50 -16.03 1.73
C GLU A 116 -20.48 -16.27 3.27
N PRO A 117 -19.32 -16.43 3.92
CA PRO A 117 -19.25 -16.53 5.38
C PRO A 117 -19.53 -15.20 6.13
N LEU A 118 -19.35 -14.06 5.46
CA LEU A 118 -19.47 -12.72 6.04
C LEU A 118 -20.87 -12.11 5.85
N GLY A 119 -21.69 -12.68 4.97
CA GLY A 119 -23.01 -12.15 4.64
C GLY A 119 -22.98 -10.79 3.92
N CYS A 120 -21.86 -10.44 3.29
CA CYS A 120 -21.68 -9.15 2.62
C CYS A 120 -22.10 -9.21 1.14
N PRO A 121 -22.63 -8.10 0.59
CA PRO A 121 -22.82 -7.93 -0.85
C PRO A 121 -21.50 -8.13 -1.66
N PRO A 122 -21.58 -8.56 -2.94
CA PRO A 122 -20.40 -8.73 -3.79
C PRO A 122 -19.54 -7.47 -3.98
N ASP A 123 -20.16 -6.28 -4.05
CA ASP A 123 -19.41 -5.02 -4.21
C ASP A 123 -18.57 -4.71 -2.97
N ASP A 124 -19.06 -5.06 -1.78
CA ASP A 124 -18.32 -4.97 -0.52
C ASP A 124 -17.15 -5.97 -0.50
N ALA A 125 -17.28 -7.11 -1.18
CA ALA A 125 -16.19 -8.08 -1.37
C ALA A 125 -15.00 -7.44 -2.09
N ARG A 126 -15.28 -6.77 -3.21
CA ARG A 126 -14.27 -6.14 -4.05
C ARG A 126 -13.52 -5.08 -3.25
N GLN A 127 -14.25 -4.17 -2.60
CA GLN A 127 -13.65 -3.14 -1.77
C GLN A 127 -12.83 -3.72 -0.61
N THR A 128 -13.32 -4.79 0.04
CA THR A 128 -12.60 -5.49 1.10
C THR A 128 -11.29 -6.09 0.60
N LEU A 129 -11.31 -6.75 -0.56
CA LEU A 129 -10.14 -7.37 -1.18
C LEU A 129 -9.11 -6.33 -1.60
N HIS A 130 -9.55 -5.21 -2.18
CA HIS A 130 -8.65 -4.08 -2.46
C HIS A 130 -8.06 -3.48 -1.20
N SER A 131 -8.83 -3.38 -0.11
CA SER A 131 -8.34 -2.91 1.19
C SER A 131 -7.28 -3.85 1.77
N LEU A 132 -7.50 -5.17 1.73
CA LEU A 132 -6.50 -6.16 2.13
C LEU A 132 -5.24 -6.08 1.26
N HIS A 133 -5.40 -5.88 -0.04
CA HIS A 133 -4.29 -5.65 -0.97
C HIS A 133 -3.54 -4.35 -0.63
N ALA A 134 -4.24 -3.24 -0.36
CA ALA A 134 -3.64 -1.96 0.03
C ALA A 134 -2.88 -2.02 1.37
N GLN A 135 -3.24 -2.97 2.23
CA GLN A 135 -2.56 -3.25 3.49
C GLN A 135 -1.43 -4.28 3.34
N GLY A 136 -1.19 -4.82 2.14
CA GLY A 136 -0.16 -5.84 1.90
C GLY A 136 -0.48 -7.19 2.54
N LEU A 137 -1.75 -7.47 2.81
CA LEU A 137 -2.22 -8.78 3.28
C LEU A 137 -2.56 -9.70 2.11
N LEU A 138 -2.82 -9.12 0.95
CA LEU A 138 -2.88 -9.80 -0.34
C LEU A 138 -1.85 -9.16 -1.26
N LEU A 139 -1.17 -9.97 -2.08
CA LEU A 139 -0.31 -9.49 -3.18
C LEU A 139 -0.48 -10.37 -4.42
N VAL A 140 -0.31 -9.76 -5.59
CA VAL A 140 -0.19 -10.43 -6.89
C VAL A 140 1.28 -10.79 -7.09
N ALA A 141 1.59 -12.07 -7.24
CA ALA A 141 2.94 -12.53 -7.54
C ALA A 141 3.28 -12.31 -9.03
N ASP A 142 4.56 -12.41 -9.41
CA ASP A 142 5.02 -12.21 -10.80
C ASP A 142 4.30 -13.09 -11.84
N GLY A 143 3.88 -14.28 -11.43
CA GLY A 143 3.10 -15.19 -12.27
C GLY A 143 1.61 -14.83 -12.40
N GLY A 144 1.16 -13.71 -11.84
CA GLY A 144 -0.23 -13.24 -11.88
C GLY A 144 -1.17 -13.90 -10.85
N SER A 145 -0.69 -14.87 -10.06
CA SER A 145 -1.46 -15.51 -8.99
C SER A 145 -1.63 -14.59 -7.77
N LEU A 146 -2.76 -14.67 -7.08
CA LEU A 146 -3.02 -13.93 -5.84
C LEU A 146 -2.62 -14.74 -4.60
N TRP A 147 -1.90 -14.10 -3.68
CA TRP A 147 -1.39 -14.73 -2.46
C TRP A 147 -1.77 -13.94 -1.22
N THR A 148 -1.99 -14.66 -0.12
CA THR A 148 -1.97 -14.09 1.23
C THR A 148 -0.55 -13.92 1.72
N THR A 149 -0.27 -12.75 2.28
CA THR A 149 1.07 -12.33 2.67
C THR A 149 1.13 -11.79 4.08
N VAL A 150 2.33 -11.86 4.66
CA VAL A 150 2.66 -11.14 5.89
C VAL A 150 3.60 -10.00 5.52
N PRO A 151 3.18 -8.73 5.73
CA PRO A 151 3.99 -7.58 5.36
C PRO A 151 5.20 -7.41 6.30
N PRO A 152 6.26 -6.73 5.83
CA PRO A 152 7.47 -6.49 6.59
C PRO A 152 7.23 -5.59 7.81
N GLY A 153 7.92 -5.87 8.91
CA GLY A 153 7.82 -5.10 10.16
C GLY A 153 6.59 -5.45 11.01
N THR A 154 5.96 -6.59 10.75
CA THR A 154 4.98 -7.20 11.66
C THR A 154 5.67 -8.24 12.56
N PRO A 155 5.07 -8.62 13.70
CA PRO A 155 5.64 -9.64 14.59
C PRO A 155 5.82 -11.02 13.93
N LEU A 156 5.12 -11.27 12.82
CA LEU A 156 5.10 -12.53 12.08
C LEU A 156 5.93 -12.51 10.79
N SER A 157 6.65 -11.41 10.50
CA SER A 157 7.50 -11.32 9.31
C SER A 157 8.59 -12.41 9.31
N ALA A 158 9.02 -12.83 8.10
CA ALA A 158 10.09 -13.81 7.95
C ALA A 158 11.38 -13.41 8.69
N PRO A 159 12.25 -14.37 9.06
CA PRO A 159 13.58 -14.07 9.56
C PRO A 159 14.31 -13.11 8.60
N GLY A 160 14.67 -11.91 9.09
CA GLY A 160 15.21 -10.82 8.27
C GLY A 160 14.23 -9.67 7.97
N GLY A 161 12.97 -9.78 8.41
CA GLY A 161 11.98 -8.69 8.36
C GLY A 161 11.42 -8.39 6.97
N GLY A 162 11.56 -9.32 6.03
CA GLY A 162 11.03 -9.23 4.67
C GLY A 162 9.57 -9.70 4.53
N TRP A 163 9.09 -9.72 3.29
CA TRP A 163 7.78 -10.23 2.92
C TRP A 163 7.72 -11.76 3.06
N SER A 164 6.60 -12.28 3.56
CA SER A 164 6.32 -13.71 3.56
C SER A 164 5.08 -14.01 2.72
N PHE A 165 5.20 -14.94 1.78
CA PHE A 165 4.06 -15.49 1.04
C PHE A 165 3.59 -16.75 1.76
N VAL A 166 2.34 -16.74 2.24
CA VAL A 166 1.82 -17.78 3.15
C VAL A 166 1.00 -18.80 2.39
N GLU A 167 0.04 -18.34 1.59
CA GLU A 167 -0.95 -19.20 0.95
C GLU A 167 -1.34 -18.61 -0.41
N LYS A 168 -1.34 -19.44 -1.45
CA LYS A 168 -1.87 -19.07 -2.76
C LYS A 168 -3.40 -19.15 -2.70
N LYS A 169 -4.08 -18.04 -2.98
CA LYS A 169 -5.55 -17.98 -2.99
C LYS A 169 -6.12 -18.38 -4.34
N VAL A 170 -5.53 -17.86 -5.41
CA VAL A 170 -6.02 -18.09 -6.78
C VAL A 170 -4.83 -18.11 -7.73
N ASP A 171 -4.90 -18.96 -8.74
CA ASP A 171 -3.99 -18.91 -9.89
C ASP A 171 -4.21 -17.65 -10.74
N ALA A 172 -3.28 -17.36 -11.65
CA ALA A 172 -3.55 -16.33 -12.64
C ALA A 172 -4.73 -16.78 -13.52
N PRO A 173 -5.66 -15.88 -13.88
CA PRO A 173 -6.67 -16.18 -14.87
C PRO A 173 -5.98 -16.61 -16.17
N THR A 174 -6.39 -17.76 -16.71
CA THR A 174 -5.99 -18.19 -18.04
C THR A 174 -6.95 -17.55 -19.03
N ASP A 175 -6.42 -16.75 -19.96
CA ASP A 175 -7.18 -16.20 -21.09
C ASP A 175 -8.02 -17.28 -21.83
#